data_AF-A0A662JTD6-F1
#
_entry.id   AF-A0A662JTD6-F1
#
_cell.length_a   1.000
_cell.length_b   1.000
_cell.length_c   1.000
_cell.angle_alpha   90.00
_cell.angle_beta   90.00
_cell.angle_gamma   90.00
#
_symmetry.space_group_name_H-M   'P 1'
#
loop_
_entity.id
_entity.type
_entity.pdbx_description
1 polymer ?
#
loop_
_entity_poly.entity_id
_entity_poly.type
_entity_poly.pdbx_seq_one_letter_code
_entity_poly.pdbx_strand_id
1 'polypeptide(L)'
;MHAVRYVFPRARIIGLGLVATGYSLILVALFDEVYGTLHFIVSVVLFISLAIMLLLFTIHERSLWPLLCLIIGIIAWAMHFVMEIPRGAAIPELVSILMVMPWYIKLLIELKAS
;
A
#
# COMPACT_ATOMS: atom_id res chain seq x y z
N MET A 1 16.77 -29.73 -2.10
CA MET A 1 16.36 -28.81 -1.00
C MET A 1 16.92 -27.38 -1.19
N HIS A 2 16.77 -26.77 -2.36
CA HIS A 2 17.22 -25.38 -2.60
C HIS A 2 16.08 -24.40 -2.90
N ALA A 3 14.97 -24.86 -3.49
CA ALA A 3 13.81 -24.01 -3.81
C ALA A 3 13.09 -23.46 -2.55
N VAL A 4 12.98 -24.27 -1.50
CA VAL A 4 12.28 -23.92 -0.24
C VAL A 4 12.92 -22.70 0.46
N ARG A 5 14.25 -22.55 0.37
CA ARG A 5 14.97 -21.43 1.00
C ARG A 5 14.76 -20.08 0.33
N TYR A 6 14.35 -20.04 -0.95
CA TYR A 6 14.06 -18.79 -1.65
C TYR A 6 12.61 -18.34 -1.50
N VAL A 7 11.68 -19.28 -1.35
CA VAL A 7 10.24 -19.00 -1.23
C VAL A 7 9.88 -18.49 0.18
N PHE A 8 10.44 -19.10 1.23
CA PHE A 8 10.15 -18.74 2.63
C PHE A 8 10.45 -17.28 3.03
N PRO A 9 11.62 -16.69 2.73
CA PRO A 9 11.92 -15.32 3.14
C PRO A 9 11.07 -14.29 2.39
N ARG A 10 10.72 -14.55 1.13
CA ARG A 10 9.83 -13.66 0.37
C ARG A 10 8.42 -13.64 0.94
N ALA A 11 7.87 -14.81 1.29
CA ALA A 11 6.55 -14.90 1.92
C ALA A 11 6.52 -14.17 3.28
N ARG A 12 7.60 -14.27 4.07
CA ARG A 12 7.72 -13.56 5.35
C ARG A 12 7.78 -12.04 5.19
N ILE A 13 8.51 -11.53 4.19
CA ILE A 13 8.61 -10.08 3.92
C ILE A 13 7.25 -9.52 3.48
N ILE A 14 6.55 -10.21 2.57
CA ILE A 14 5.20 -9.80 2.14
C ILE A 14 4.22 -9.81 3.33
N GLY A 15 4.28 -10.85 4.18
CA GLY A 15 3.47 -10.93 5.39
C GLY A 15 3.74 -9.79 6.39
N LEU A 16 5.01 -9.44 6.62
CA LEU A 16 5.37 -8.30 7.46
C LEU A 16 4.90 -6.97 6.87
N GLY A 17 5.01 -6.81 5.56
CA GLY A 17 4.47 -5.66 4.83
C GLY A 17 2.96 -5.53 5.06
N LEU A 18 2.21 -6.62 4.92
CA LEU A 18 0.76 -6.65 5.15
C LEU A 18 0.38 -6.25 6.58
N VAL A 19 1.10 -6.75 7.58
CA VAL A 19 0.85 -6.37 8.99
C VAL A 19 1.10 -4.88 9.20
N ALA A 20 2.19 -4.34 8.65
CA ALA A 20 2.52 -2.91 8.76
C ALA A 20 1.47 -2.04 8.04
N THR A 21 1.02 -2.44 6.86
CA THR A 21 -0.04 -1.74 6.10
C THR A 21 -1.37 -1.81 6.84
N GLY A 22 -1.76 -2.98 7.35
CA GLY A 22 -2.98 -3.16 8.12
C GLY A 22 -3.00 -2.33 9.41
N TYR A 23 -1.88 -2.27 10.12
CA TYR A 23 -1.73 -1.39 11.27
C TYR A 23 -1.87 0.09 10.88
N SER A 24 -1.25 0.51 9.78
CA SER A 24 -1.36 1.88 9.28
C SER A 24 -2.79 2.24 8.88
N LEU A 25 -3.55 1.32 8.30
CA LEU A 25 -4.98 1.50 7.98
C LEU A 25 -5.82 1.74 9.25
N ILE A 26 -5.55 0.99 10.32
CA ILE A 26 -6.23 1.20 11.61
C ILE A 26 -5.89 2.58 12.17
N LEU A 27 -4.63 3.01 12.07
CA LEU A 27 -4.21 4.34 12.54
C LEU A 27 -4.90 5.47 11.75
N VAL A 28 -4.98 5.38 10.42
CA VAL A 28 -5.68 6.39 9.60
C VAL A 28 -7.17 6.43 9.95
N ALA A 29 -7.78 5.28 10.21
CA ALA A 29 -9.18 5.23 10.64
C ALA A 29 -9.40 5.79 12.06
N LEU A 30 -8.41 5.68 12.94
CA LEU A 30 -8.47 6.20 14.32
C LEU A 30 -8.26 7.72 14.38
N PHE A 31 -7.28 8.22 13.64
CA PHE A 31 -6.96 9.65 13.57
C PHE A 31 -7.64 10.22 12.34
N ASP A 32 -8.88 10.68 12.47
CA ASP A 32 -9.63 11.32 11.37
C ASP A 32 -9.12 12.74 11.06
N GLU A 33 -9.72 13.38 10.05
CA GLU A 33 -9.31 14.71 9.58
C GLU A 33 -9.39 15.81 10.67
N VAL A 34 -10.11 15.60 11.79
CA VAL A 34 -10.18 16.56 12.91
C VAL A 34 -8.81 16.72 13.58
N TYR A 35 -7.96 15.69 13.51
CA TYR A 35 -6.61 15.73 14.05
C TYR A 35 -5.60 16.47 13.15
N GLY A 36 -6.03 16.97 11.99
CA GLY A 36 -5.26 17.84 11.10
C GLY A 36 -3.88 17.28 10.75
N THR A 37 -2.82 17.90 11.29
CA THR A 37 -1.42 17.49 11.03
C THR A 37 -1.14 16.04 11.41
N LEU A 38 -1.73 15.53 12.49
CA LEU A 38 -1.48 14.15 12.91
C LEU A 38 -2.09 13.15 11.91
N HIS A 39 -3.32 13.41 11.45
CA HIS A 39 -3.95 12.59 10.39
C HIS A 39 -3.05 12.57 9.16
N PHE A 40 -2.60 13.74 8.69
CA PHE A 40 -1.70 13.84 7.54
C PHE A 40 -0.42 12.99 7.68
N ILE A 41 0.24 13.00 8.85
CA ILE A 41 1.43 12.18 9.10
C ILE A 41 1.10 10.69 8.95
N VAL A 42 0.00 10.25 9.56
CA VAL A 42 -0.44 8.85 9.52
C VAL A 42 -0.83 8.43 8.10
N SER A 43 -1.44 9.32 7.32
CA SER A 43 -1.76 9.13 5.90
C SER A 43 -0.51 8.95 5.03
N VAL A 44 0.55 9.74 5.29
CA VAL A 44 1.84 9.58 4.61
C VAL A 44 2.48 8.25 4.97
N VAL A 45 2.42 7.84 6.24
CA VAL A 45 2.91 6.52 6.68
C VAL A 45 2.15 5.39 5.98
N LEU A 46 0.83 5.50 5.87
CA LEU A 46 0.00 4.55 5.12
C LEU A 46 0.44 4.50 3.66
N PHE A 47 0.62 5.64 3.00
CA PHE A 47 1.04 5.69 1.60
C PHE A 47 2.41 5.04 1.39
N ILE A 48 3.39 5.31 2.25
CA ILE A 48 4.72 4.68 2.17
C ILE A 48 4.59 3.16 2.35
N SER A 49 3.77 2.70 3.29
CA SER A 49 3.52 1.28 3.51
C SER A 49 2.90 0.61 2.27
N LEU A 50 1.88 1.22 1.67
CA LEU A 50 1.24 0.75 0.44
C LEU A 50 2.20 0.77 -0.76
N ALA A 51 3.07 1.79 -0.85
CA ALA A 51 4.09 1.88 -1.89
C ALA A 51 5.10 0.74 -1.79
N ILE A 52 5.57 0.43 -0.58
CA ILE A 52 6.43 -0.74 -0.33
C ILE A 52 5.71 -2.02 -0.74
N MET A 53 4.42 -2.15 -0.42
CA MET A 53 3.62 -3.32 -0.82
C MET A 53 3.53 -3.47 -2.35
N LEU A 54 3.30 -2.38 -3.11
CA LEU A 54 3.29 -2.43 -4.57
C LEU A 54 4.65 -2.85 -5.14
N LEU A 55 5.75 -2.36 -4.57
CA LEU A 55 7.10 -2.79 -4.97
C LEU A 55 7.32 -4.29 -4.69
N LEU A 56 6.89 -4.78 -3.52
CA LEU A 56 6.94 -6.20 -3.19
C LEU A 56 6.10 -7.04 -4.16
N PHE A 57 4.90 -6.56 -4.54
CA PHE A 57 4.06 -7.21 -5.54
C PHE A 57 4.69 -7.22 -6.93
N THR A 58 5.35 -6.14 -7.36
CA THR A 58 6.11 -6.12 -8.62
C THR A 58 7.19 -7.21 -8.66
N ILE A 59 7.89 -7.42 -7.55
CA ILE A 59 8.92 -8.47 -7.43
C ILE A 59 8.28 -9.87 -7.38
N HIS A 60 7.15 -10.02 -6.69
CA HIS A 60 6.43 -11.28 -6.54
C HIS A 60 5.84 -11.77 -7.87
N GLU A 61 5.12 -10.88 -8.54
CA GLU A 61 4.39 -11.14 -9.79
C GLU A 61 5.28 -11.10 -11.03
N ARG A 62 6.52 -10.59 -10.89
CA ARG A 62 7.42 -10.24 -12.00
C ARG A 62 6.71 -9.40 -13.07
N SER A 63 5.83 -8.51 -12.62
CA SER A 63 4.97 -7.70 -13.47
C SER A 63 5.15 -6.21 -13.19
N LEU A 64 5.08 -5.39 -14.24
CA LEU A 64 5.19 -3.94 -14.13
C LEU A 64 3.86 -3.26 -13.76
N TRP A 65 2.75 -3.99 -13.76
CA TRP A 65 1.44 -3.41 -13.43
C TRP A 65 1.35 -2.80 -12.01
N PRO A 66 1.85 -3.44 -10.92
CA PRO A 66 1.85 -2.81 -9.60
C PRO A 66 2.71 -1.54 -9.56
N LEU A 67 3.75 -1.45 -10.39
CA LEU A 67 4.60 -0.27 -10.50
C LEU A 67 3.84 0.89 -11.17
N LEU A 68 3.02 0.62 -12.18
CA LEU A 68 2.14 1.63 -12.78
C LEU A 68 1.11 2.16 -11.77
N CYS A 69 0.52 1.26 -10.97
CA CYS A 69 -0.36 1.64 -9.86
C CYS A 69 0.34 2.54 -8.83
N LEU A 70 1.62 2.28 -8.53
CA LEU A 70 2.42 3.15 -7.66
C LEU A 70 2.60 4.54 -8.25
N ILE A 71 2.91 4.64 -9.55
CA ILE A 71 3.05 5.92 -10.25
C ILE A 71 1.74 6.73 -10.16
N ILE A 72 0.59 6.08 -10.35
CA ILE A 72 -0.72 6.73 -10.20
C ILE A 72 -0.92 7.26 -8.77
N GLY A 73 -0.55 6.48 -7.76
CA GLY A 73 -0.57 6.92 -6.36
C GLY A 73 0.33 8.14 -6.11
N ILE A 74 1.56 8.14 -6.64
CA ILE A 74 2.48 9.28 -6.53
C ILE A 74 1.88 10.53 -7.19
N ILE A 75 1.28 10.38 -8.37
CA ILE A 75 0.61 11.48 -9.08
C ILE A 75 -0.55 12.03 -8.23
N ALA A 76 -1.37 11.16 -7.62
CA ALA A 76 -2.46 11.59 -6.76
C ALA A 76 -1.97 12.40 -5.55
N TRP A 77 -0.88 11.97 -4.91
CA TRP A 77 -0.25 12.73 -3.83
C TRP A 77 0.37 14.05 -4.31
N ALA A 78 1.06 14.05 -5.46
CA ALA A 78 1.61 15.27 -6.04
C ALA A 78 0.51 16.29 -6.38
N MET A 79 -0.62 15.83 -6.93
CA MET A 79 -1.79 16.65 -7.18
C MET A 79 -2.37 17.24 -5.89
N HIS A 80 -2.44 16.45 -4.82
CA HIS A 80 -2.88 16.94 -3.51
C HIS A 80 -2.00 18.09 -3.00
N PHE A 81 -0.67 17.98 -3.11
CA PHE A 81 0.25 19.04 -2.70
C PHE A 81 0.18 20.30 -3.58
N VAL A 82 -0.10 20.15 -4.88
CA VAL A 82 -0.10 21.28 -5.82
C VAL A 82 -1.45 22.00 -5.84
N MET A 83 -2.55 21.26 -5.71
CA MET A 83 -3.89 21.82 -5.95
C MET A 83 -4.66 22.12 -4.66
N GLU A 84 -4.25 21.63 -3.48
CA GLU A 84 -4.98 21.79 -2.20
C GLU A 84 -6.48 21.37 -2.27
N ILE A 85 -6.85 20.61 -3.30
CA ILE A 85 -8.21 20.14 -3.56
C ILE A 85 -8.23 18.64 -3.27
N PRO A 86 -8.97 18.15 -2.25
CA PRO A 86 -9.67 18.83 -1.15
C PRO A 86 -8.71 19.08 0.04
N ARG A 87 -9.23 19.72 1.11
CA ARG A 87 -8.49 20.09 2.34
C ARG A 87 -7.97 18.91 3.20
N GLY A 88 -7.87 17.70 2.66
CA GLY A 88 -7.49 16.50 3.40
C GLY A 88 -6.80 15.45 2.54
N ALA A 89 -6.08 14.53 3.19
CA ALA A 89 -5.35 13.45 2.54
C ALA A 89 -6.25 12.26 2.15
N ALA A 90 -7.56 12.32 2.42
CA ALA A 90 -8.51 11.24 2.16
C ALA A 90 -8.58 10.79 0.68
N ILE A 91 -8.53 11.72 -0.28
CA ILE A 91 -8.55 11.35 -1.72
C ILE A 91 -7.29 10.58 -2.13
N PRO A 92 -6.06 11.12 -1.92
CA PRO A 92 -4.85 10.38 -2.28
C PRO A 92 -4.70 9.08 -1.48
N GLU A 93 -5.19 9.00 -0.23
CA GLU A 93 -5.28 7.76 0.53
C GLU A 93 -6.18 6.72 -0.15
N LEU A 94 -7.41 7.11 -0.52
CA LEU A 94 -8.37 6.21 -1.16
C LEU A 94 -7.82 5.66 -2.48
N VAL A 95 -7.22 6.52 -3.30
CA VAL A 95 -6.56 6.10 -4.54
C VAL A 95 -5.48 5.07 -4.23
N SER A 96 -4.64 5.32 -3.23
CA SER A 96 -3.56 4.41 -2.84
C SER A 96 -4.09 3.04 -2.41
N ILE A 97 -5.16 2.99 -1.62
CA ILE A 97 -5.79 1.72 -1.18
C ILE A 97 -6.36 0.95 -2.38
N LEU A 98 -7.08 1.65 -3.28
CA LEU A 98 -7.66 1.05 -4.48
C LEU A 98 -6.60 0.49 -5.43
N MET A 99 -5.43 1.14 -5.51
CA MET A 99 -4.31 0.69 -6.33
C MET A 99 -3.69 -0.62 -5.81
N VAL A 100 -3.73 -0.88 -4.49
CA VAL A 100 -3.18 -2.11 -3.89
C VAL A 100 -4.18 -3.26 -3.89
N MET A 101 -5.48 -2.96 -3.76
CA MET A 101 -6.54 -3.97 -3.60
C MET A 101 -6.51 -5.15 -4.58
N PRO A 102 -6.36 -4.95 -5.91
CA PRO A 102 -6.36 -6.06 -6.87
C PRO A 102 -5.24 -7.08 -6.61
N TRP A 103 -4.05 -6.59 -6.23
CA TRP A 103 -2.88 -7.43 -5.94
C TRP A 103 -3.04 -8.19 -4.63
N TYR A 104 -3.63 -7.54 -3.63
CA TYR A 104 -3.95 -8.19 -2.37
C TYR A 104 -4.97 -9.33 -2.56
N ILE A 105 -6.05 -9.08 -3.32
CA ILE A 105 -7.06 -10.12 -3.63
C ILE A 105 -6.42 -11.28 -4.39
N LYS A 106 -5.56 -10.97 -5.38
CA LYS A 106 -4.85 -12.00 -6.14
C LYS A 106 -3.98 -12.88 -5.23
N LEU A 107 -3.19 -12.28 -4.35
CA LEU A 107 -2.39 -13.00 -3.36
C LEU A 107 -3.26 -13.92 -2.49
N LEU A 108 -4.41 -13.46 -2.02
CA LEU A 108 -5.32 -14.28 -1.20
C LEU A 108 -5.87 -15.49 -1.97
N ILE A 109 -6.18 -15.33 -3.25
CA ILE A 109 -6.65 -16.42 -4.11
C ILE A 109 -5.54 -17.47 -4.27
N GLU A 110 -4.31 -17.04 -4.51
CA GLU A 110 -3.14 -17.94 -4.65
C GLU A 110 -2.82 -18.70 -3.36
N LEU A 111 -2.91 -18.01 -2.20
CA LEU A 111 -2.71 -18.62 -0.89
C LEU A 111 -3.79 -19.65 -0.55
N LYS A 112 -5.04 -19.42 -0.96
CA LYS A 112 -6.14 -20.39 -0.75
C LYS A 112 -6.01 -21.63 -1.64
N ALA A 113 -5.37 -21.51 -2.81
CA ALA A 113 -5.20 -22.59 -3.76
C ALA A 113 -3.96 -23.47 -3.50
N SER A 114 -3.08 -23.07 -2.57
CA SER A 114 -1.86 -23.77 -2.16
C SER A 114 -2.08 -24.70 -0.97
#